data_AF-A0A4R7RXK2-F1
#
_entry.id   AF-A0A4R7RXK2-F1
#
_cell.length_a   1.000
_cell.length_b   1.000
_cell.length_c   1.000
_cell.angle_alpha   90.00
_cell.angle_beta   90.00
_cell.angle_gamma   90.00
#
_symmetry.space_group_name_H-M   'P 1'
#
loop_
_entity.id
_entity.type
_entity.pdbx_description
1 polymer ?
#
loop_
_entity_poly.entity_id
_entity_poly.type
_entity_poly.pdbx_seq_one_letter_code
_entity_poly.pdbx_strand_id
1 'polypeptide(L)'
;MDERFPLIYQIICIVLTALFVWSFVVAREPRQWRRLYQSKFCKAEDFSVNRNKTIDENLKKYGIIVSMIFLVADVGFFLWGASYQDRHKSDSMSAEERLRLDEQEKIRSQAQFLLRRPN
;
A
#
# COMPACT_ATOMS: atom_id res chain seq x y z
N MET A 1 -4.13 10.39 25.11
CA MET A 1 -5.56 10.48 24.70
C MET A 1 -5.55 11.16 23.34
N ASP A 2 -5.48 10.53 22.16
CA ASP A 2 -5.80 9.19 21.68
C ASP A 2 -4.60 8.60 20.89
N GLU A 3 -4.07 7.44 21.29
CA GLU A 3 -3.07 6.68 20.52
C GLU A 3 -3.68 5.91 19.33
N ARG A 4 -4.86 6.33 18.86
CA ARG A 4 -5.53 5.69 17.73
C ARG A 4 -4.91 6.24 16.46
N PHE A 5 -4.29 5.36 15.68
CA PHE A 5 -3.86 5.66 14.32
C PHE A 5 -5.00 6.41 13.61
N PRO A 6 -4.76 7.56 12.97
CA PRO A 6 -5.84 8.40 12.47
C PRO A 6 -6.71 7.59 11.51
N LEU A 7 -7.98 7.36 11.89
CA LEU A 7 -8.94 6.49 11.22
C LEU A 7 -9.01 6.77 9.71
N ILE A 8 -8.88 8.05 9.35
CA ILE A 8 -8.87 8.54 7.97
C ILE A 8 -7.75 7.91 7.15
N TYR A 9 -6.53 7.78 7.70
CA TYR A 9 -5.41 7.15 6.99
C TYR A 9 -5.66 5.67 6.74
N GLN A 10 -6.19 4.95 7.72
CA GLN A 10 -6.54 3.53 7.54
C GLN A 10 -7.61 3.35 6.46
N ILE A 11 -8.65 4.20 6.47
CA ILE A 11 -9.69 4.19 5.44
C ILE A 11 -9.09 4.46 4.06
N ILE A 12 -8.21 5.46 3.94
CA ILE A 12 -7.55 5.79 2.67
C ILE A 12 -6.71 4.61 2.17
N CYS A 13 -5.88 3.99 3.01
CA CYS A 13 -5.09 2.82 2.61
C CYS A 13 -6.00 1.67 2.16
N ILE A 14 -7.04 1.32 2.94
CA ILE A 14 -7.97 0.23 2.57
C ILE A 14 -8.65 0.53 1.22
N VAL A 15 -9.07 1.77 0.99
CA VAL A 15 -9.70 2.18 -0.27
C VAL A 15 -8.69 2.09 -1.43
N LEU A 16 -7.45 2.57 -1.23
CA LEU A 16 -6.41 2.49 -2.25
C LEU A 16 -6.04 1.03 -2.58
N THR A 17 -5.90 0.17 -1.58
CA THR A 17 -5.68 -1.26 -1.77
C THR A 17 -6.86 -1.90 -2.50
N ALA A 18 -8.10 -1.55 -2.16
CA ALA A 18 -9.28 -2.07 -2.84
C ALA A 18 -9.34 -1.63 -4.30
N LEU A 19 -9.01 -0.37 -4.59
CA LEU A 19 -8.92 0.17 -5.95
C LEU A 19 -7.78 -0.50 -6.74
N PHE A 20 -6.64 -0.75 -6.11
CA PHE A 20 -5.55 -1.51 -6.70
C PHE A 20 -6.03 -2.92 -7.11
N VAL A 21 -6.62 -3.67 -6.18
CA VAL A 21 -7.11 -5.04 -6.46
C VAL A 21 -8.18 -5.01 -7.56
N TRP A 22 -9.11 -4.05 -7.50
CA TRP A 22 -10.16 -3.89 -8.50
C TRP A 22 -9.56 -3.63 -9.89
N SER A 23 -8.69 -2.64 -10.03
CA SER A 23 -8.04 -2.33 -11.31
C SER A 23 -7.17 -3.49 -11.79
N PHE A 24 -6.49 -4.20 -10.89
CA PHE A 24 -5.64 -5.32 -11.24
C PHE A 24 -6.44 -6.52 -11.74
N VAL A 25 -7.58 -6.82 -11.12
CA VAL A 25 -8.52 -7.87 -11.57
C VAL A 25 -9.06 -7.54 -12.97
N VAL A 26 -9.43 -6.29 -13.22
CA VAL A 26 -9.87 -5.84 -14.55
C VAL A 26 -8.76 -6.02 -15.59
N ALA A 27 -7.52 -5.66 -15.23
CA ALA A 27 -6.36 -5.76 -16.12
C ALA A 27 -5.92 -7.21 -16.41
N ARG A 28 -6.14 -8.14 -15.47
CA ARG A 28 -5.75 -9.54 -15.59
C ARG A 28 -6.59 -10.27 -16.65
N GLU A 29 -7.89 -9.99 -16.70
CA GLU A 29 -8.84 -10.72 -17.57
C GLU A 29 -9.67 -9.80 -18.48
N PRO A 30 -9.02 -9.01 -19.37
CA PRO A 30 -9.69 -7.96 -20.14
C PRO A 30 -10.81 -8.52 -21.03
N ARG A 31 -10.65 -9.76 -21.53
CA ARG A 31 -11.61 -10.41 -22.41
C ARG A 31 -12.96 -10.68 -21.74
N GLN A 32 -12.97 -11.07 -20.47
CA GLN A 32 -14.22 -11.34 -19.74
C GLN A 32 -14.96 -10.03 -19.46
N TRP A 33 -14.22 -9.00 -19.02
CA TRP A 33 -14.76 -7.66 -18.79
C TRP A 33 -15.30 -7.02 -20.07
N ARG A 34 -14.60 -7.18 -21.20
CA ARG A 34 -15.11 -6.75 -22.51
C ARG A 34 -16.40 -7.46 -22.87
N ARG A 35 -16.49 -8.77 -22.68
CA ARG A 35 -17.73 -9.54 -22.97
C ARG A 35 -18.90 -9.09 -22.10
N LEU A 36 -18.66 -8.85 -20.81
CA LEU A 36 -19.66 -8.30 -19.90
C LEU A 36 -20.13 -6.91 -20.37
N TYR A 37 -19.19 -6.03 -20.73
CA TYR A 37 -19.53 -4.71 -21.25
C TYR A 37 -20.33 -4.78 -22.56
N GLN A 38 -19.87 -5.59 -23.51
CA GLN A 38 -20.54 -5.81 -24.79
C GLN A 38 -21.95 -6.39 -24.62
N SER A 39 -22.15 -7.31 -23.67
CA SER A 39 -23.47 -7.90 -23.39
C SER A 39 -24.48 -6.92 -22.80
N LYS A 40 -24.01 -5.89 -22.07
CA LYS A 40 -24.88 -4.89 -21.43
C LYS A 40 -25.12 -3.65 -22.29
N PHE A 41 -24.16 -3.28 -23.13
CA PHE A 41 -24.13 -1.96 -23.77
C PHE A 41 -24.01 -1.96 -25.29
N CYS A 42 -23.72 -3.10 -25.96
CA CYS A 42 -23.51 -3.12 -27.42
C CYS A 42 -24.56 -3.99 -28.14
N LYS A 43 -25.02 -3.50 -29.31
CA LYS A 43 -25.81 -4.28 -30.28
C LYS A 43 -24.90 -5.15 -31.14
N ALA A 44 -25.44 -6.24 -31.67
CA ALA A 44 -24.64 -7.28 -32.35
C ALA A 44 -23.95 -6.84 -33.64
N GLU A 45 -24.39 -5.75 -34.27
CA GLU A 45 -23.83 -5.24 -35.54
C GLU A 45 -22.48 -4.52 -35.36
N ASP A 46 -22.11 -4.18 -34.13
CA ASP A 46 -20.87 -3.45 -33.81
C ASP A 46 -19.65 -4.37 -33.57
N PHE A 47 -19.78 -5.68 -33.81
CA PHE A 47 -18.70 -6.62 -33.50
C PHE A 47 -17.64 -6.65 -34.61
N SER A 48 -16.61 -5.81 -34.49
CA SER A 48 -15.38 -5.91 -35.29
C SER A 48 -14.28 -6.63 -34.50
N VAL A 49 -13.73 -7.71 -35.08
CA VAL A 49 -12.64 -8.50 -34.49
C VAL A 49 -11.39 -7.65 -34.24
N ASN A 50 -11.06 -6.76 -35.18
CA ASN A 50 -9.88 -5.90 -35.07
C ASN A 50 -10.06 -4.85 -33.95
N ARG A 51 -11.25 -4.23 -33.88
CA ARG A 51 -11.61 -3.27 -32.81
C ARG A 51 -11.58 -3.94 -31.43
N ASN A 52 -12.11 -5.15 -31.33
CA ASN A 52 -12.11 -5.93 -30.08
C ASN A 52 -10.69 -6.24 -29.59
N LYS A 53 -9.77 -6.56 -30.50
CA LYS A 53 -8.36 -6.81 -30.15
C LYS A 53 -7.68 -5.55 -29.61
N THR A 54 -7.86 -4.42 -30.28
CA THR A 54 -7.31 -3.12 -29.83
C THR A 54 -7.85 -2.75 -28.44
N ILE A 55 -9.14 -2.98 -28.18
CA ILE A 55 -9.74 -2.72 -26.86
C ILE A 55 -9.11 -3.63 -25.79
N ASP A 56 -8.97 -4.92 -26.06
CA ASP A 56 -8.38 -5.87 -25.10
C ASP A 56 -6.92 -5.49 -24.75
N GLU A 57 -6.12 -5.09 -25.75
CA GLU A 57 -4.73 -4.65 -25.55
C GLU A 57 -4.64 -3.33 -24.77
N ASN A 58 -5.48 -2.35 -25.13
CA ASN A 58 -5.53 -1.06 -24.44
C ASN A 58 -6.01 -1.23 -23.00
N LEU A 59 -7.08 -2.00 -22.76
CA LEU A 59 -7.61 -2.24 -21.41
C LEU A 59 -6.56 -2.87 -20.50
N LYS A 60 -5.77 -3.82 -21.04
CA LYS A 60 -4.66 -4.42 -20.31
C LYS A 60 -3.57 -3.40 -19.99
N LYS A 61 -3.14 -2.61 -20.99
CA LYS A 61 -2.08 -1.60 -20.82
C LYS A 61 -2.47 -0.53 -19.80
N TYR A 62 -3.62 0.09 -19.97
CA TYR A 62 -4.11 1.13 -19.06
C TYR A 62 -4.46 0.56 -17.69
N GLY A 63 -5.07 -0.63 -17.62
CA GLY A 63 -5.39 -1.30 -16.35
C GLY A 63 -4.16 -1.57 -15.50
N ILE A 64 -3.06 -2.04 -16.09
CA ILE A 64 -1.79 -2.24 -15.37
C ILE A 64 -1.22 -0.89 -14.89
N ILE A 65 -1.20 0.13 -15.75
CA ILE A 65 -0.69 1.46 -15.38
C ILE A 65 -1.48 2.04 -14.19
N VAL A 66 -2.81 2.01 -14.25
CA VAL A 66 -3.68 2.51 -13.18
C VAL A 66 -3.47 1.73 -11.89
N SER A 67 -3.38 0.40 -11.97
CA SER A 67 -3.09 -0.45 -10.81
C SER A 67 -1.75 -0.07 -10.17
N MET A 68 -0.72 0.14 -10.99
CA MET A 68 0.61 0.51 -10.50
C MET A 68 0.59 1.86 -9.77
N ILE A 69 -0.19 2.84 -10.26
CA ILE A 69 -0.36 4.13 -9.59
C ILE A 69 -0.99 3.94 -8.22
N PHE A 70 -2.06 3.15 -8.11
CA PHE A 70 -2.70 2.88 -6.82
C PHE A 70 -1.75 2.18 -5.85
N LEU A 71 -0.96 1.21 -6.33
CA LEU A 71 0.01 0.51 -5.50
C LEU A 71 1.10 1.46 -4.96
N VAL A 72 1.66 2.31 -5.82
CA VAL A 72 2.70 3.28 -5.43
C VAL A 72 2.13 4.28 -4.43
N ALA A 73 0.90 4.77 -4.67
CA ALA A 73 0.22 5.66 -3.73
C ALA A 73 0.00 4.98 -2.38
N ASP A 74 -0.51 3.74 -2.37
CA ASP A 74 -0.80 2.98 -1.16
C ASP A 74 0.46 2.77 -0.30
N VAL A 75 1.56 2.30 -0.91
CA VAL A 75 2.84 2.14 -0.22
C VAL A 75 3.38 3.50 0.26
N GLY A 76 3.24 4.55 -0.55
CA GLY A 76 3.66 5.90 -0.17
C GLY A 76 2.92 6.43 1.05
N PHE A 77 1.59 6.29 1.10
CA PHE A 77 0.78 6.67 2.24
C PHE A 77 1.06 5.80 3.47
N PHE A 78 1.29 4.51 3.28
CA PHE A 78 1.66 3.61 4.37
C PHE A 78 2.98 4.02 5.03
N LEU A 79 4.03 4.26 4.24
CA LEU A 79 5.34 4.70 4.73
C LEU A 79 5.27 6.09 5.38
N TRP A 80 4.48 7.00 4.81
CA TRP A 80 4.24 8.32 5.40
C TRP A 80 3.54 8.20 6.76
N GLY A 81 2.49 7.38 6.86
CA GLY A 81 1.77 7.12 8.10
C GLY A 81 2.66 6.49 9.17
N ALA A 82 3.46 5.49 8.80
CA ALA A 82 4.42 4.85 9.71
C ALA A 82 5.48 5.85 10.20
N SER A 83 6.03 6.68 9.30
CA SER A 83 7.01 7.71 9.64
C SER A 83 6.43 8.81 10.52
N TYR A 84 5.14 9.15 10.34
CA TYR A 84 4.45 10.12 11.17
C TYR A 84 4.30 9.64 12.62
N GLN A 85 4.03 8.34 12.80
CA GLN A 85 3.99 7.72 14.13
C GLN A 85 5.36 7.76 14.82
N ASP A 86 6.44 7.43 14.12
CA ASP A 86 7.80 7.52 14.67
C ASP A 86 8.19 8.96 15.04
N ARG A 87 7.83 9.93 14.20
CA ARG A 87 8.12 11.35 14.46
C ARG A 87 7.33 11.87 15.67
N HIS A 88 6.03 11.59 15.78
CA HIS A 88 5.25 12.02 16.94
C HIS A 88 5.64 11.30 18.24
N LYS A 89 6.10 10.06 18.16
CA LYS A 89 6.68 9.35 19.32
C LYS A 89 8.03 9.96 19.73
N SER A 90 8.83 10.41 18.76
CA SER A 90 10.10 11.11 19.04
C SER A 90 9.90 12.51 19.62
N ASP A 91 8.83 13.21 19.22
CA ASP A 91 8.53 14.58 19.65
C ASP A 91 7.83 14.64 21.01
N SER A 92 7.14 13.55 21.41
CA SER A 92 6.50 13.40 22.72
C SER A 92 7.38 12.77 23.80
N MET A 93 8.55 12.22 23.44
CA MET A 93 9.50 11.71 24.43
C MET A 93 10.13 12.86 25.23
N SER A 94 9.75 12.93 26.50
CA SER A 94 10.41 13.77 27.51
C SER A 94 11.92 13.46 27.57
N ALA A 95 12.74 14.45 27.91
CA ALA A 95 14.18 14.27 28.08
C ALA A 95 14.54 13.13 29.05
N GLU A 96 13.69 12.88 30.05
CA GLU A 96 13.82 11.75 30.98
C GLU A 96 13.59 10.38 30.31
N GLU A 97 12.64 10.27 29.39
CA GLU A 97 12.38 9.02 28.68
C GLU A 97 13.51 8.67 27.72
N ARG A 98 14.11 9.67 27.08
CA ARG A 98 15.31 9.48 26.25
C ARG A 98 16.50 9.01 27.09
N LEU A 99 16.69 9.58 28.28
CA LEU A 99 17.74 9.16 29.22
C LEU A 99 17.56 7.71 29.67
N ARG A 100 16.34 7.29 29.99
CA ARG A 100 16.05 5.90 30.40
C ARG A 100 16.29 4.89 29.28
N LEU A 101 15.97 5.24 28.03
CA LEU A 101 16.25 4.39 26.87
C LEU A 101 17.77 4.23 26.64
N ASP A 102 18.53 5.31 26.75
CA ASP A 102 19.99 5.30 26.59
C ASP A 102 20.68 4.49 27.72
N GLU A 103 20.17 4.59 28.96
CA GLU A 103 20.62 3.76 30.08
C GLU A 103 20.30 2.26 29.86
N GLN A 104 19.11 1.93 29.38
CA GLN A 104 18.74 0.54 29.07
C GLN A 104 19.61 -0.04 27.95
N GLU A 105 19.95 0.75 26.94
CA GLU A 105 20.81 0.32 25.84
C GLU A 105 22.26 0.10 26.29
N LYS A 106 22.77 0.95 27.18
CA LYS A 106 24.08 0.77 27.84
C LYS A 106 24.11 -0.48 28.72
N ILE A 107 23.09 -0.70 29.55
CA ILE A 107 23.02 -1.90 30.40
C ILE A 107 22.95 -3.17 29.54
N ARG A 108 22.15 -3.15 28.48
CA ARG A 108 22.01 -4.29 27.56
C ARG A 108 23.32 -4.60 26.84
N SER A 109 23.99 -3.58 26.28
CA SER A 109 25.27 -3.76 25.60
C SER A 109 26.39 -4.21 26.55
N GLN A 110 26.40 -3.70 27.78
CA GLN A 110 27.34 -4.12 28.82
C GLN A 110 27.08 -5.55 29.28
N ALA A 111 25.83 -5.95 29.49
CA ALA A 111 25.45 -7.32 29.80
C ALA A 111 25.84 -8.30 28.67
N GLN A 112 25.64 -7.89 27.41
CA GLN A 112 26.03 -8.68 26.24
C GLN A 112 27.55 -8.81 26.12
N PHE A 113 28.30 -7.77 26.46
CA PHE A 113 29.77 -7.81 26.50
C PHE A 113 30.29 -8.73 27.61
N LEU A 114 29.67 -8.70 28.79
CA LEU A 114 30.01 -9.58 29.91
C LEU A 114 29.74 -11.07 29.60
N LEU A 115 28.65 -11.36 28.89
CA LEU A 115 28.33 -12.72 28.42
C LEU A 115 29.26 -13.21 27.30
N ARG A 116 29.97 -12.31 26.62
CA ARG A 116 30.86 -12.63 25.49
C ARG A 116 32.33 -12.72 25.89
N ARG A 117 32.69 -12.42 27.14
CA ARG A 117 34.04 -12.68 27.66
C ARG A 117 34.16 -14.16 28.03
N PRO A 118 35.00 -14.96 27.33
CA PRO A 118 35.37 -16.26 27.85
C PRO A 118 36.23 -16.05 29.11
N ASN A 119 35.94 -16.83 30.15
CA ASN A 119 36.77 -16.94 31.36
C ASN A 119 38.20 -17.32 31.00
#